data_AF-A0A8T4EV97-F1
#
_entry.id   AF-A0A8T4EV97-F1
#
_cell.length_a   1.000
_cell.length_b   1.000
_cell.length_c   1.000
_cell.angle_alpha   90.00
_cell.angle_beta   90.00
_cell.angle_gamma   90.00
#
_symmetry.space_group_name_H-M   'P 1'
#
loop_
_entity.id
_entity.type
_entity.pdbx_description
1 polymer ?
#
loop_
_entity_poly.entity_id
_entity_poly.type
_entity_poly.pdbx_seq_one_letter_code
_entity_poly.pdbx_strand_id
1 'polypeptide(L)'
;MEYTCVLGKKCFEDSDCASGLCGPNGKCVKKGDMDADGVPDEDDNCPLDANKNQADVDDDGIGDACDKDNDNDRIDDSWELEYGLDPEDPNDAEEDPDDDGLINHYEFVYGTNPFEEDTDGDGHSDAKEVDKESDPLDPDSTPSGGFGFILIILIILILGVVGFFGYRYYKKTLNSLPPPKKQAQQAAARPQPKKPQPPPQLSELPLASHKVFEQKEADKKADMEKVFDAFNTENTEKLFGSKPPAQKPKPTDNLFDKFAEIPLKSGDEVFEELKRNIEEEEKLRNKRK
;
A
#
# COMPACT_ATOMS: atom_id res chain seq x y z
N MET A 1 -46.30 27.92 15.55
CA MET A 1 -45.49 28.56 14.51
C MET A 1 -44.09 28.04 14.73
N GLU A 2 -43.57 27.24 13.80
CA GLU A 2 -42.16 26.85 13.81
C GLU A 2 -41.37 28.03 13.28
N TYR A 3 -40.43 28.53 14.08
CA TYR A 3 -39.62 29.69 13.74
C TYR A 3 -38.28 29.16 13.20
N THR A 4 -38.16 29.07 11.89
CA THR A 4 -36.90 28.72 11.22
C THR A 4 -36.07 30.00 11.04
N CYS A 5 -35.03 30.17 11.85
CA CYS A 5 -34.03 31.20 11.60
C CYS A 5 -33.03 30.69 10.55
N VAL A 6 -32.72 31.53 9.54
CA VAL A 6 -31.88 31.13 8.39
C VAL A 6 -30.42 31.49 8.68
N LEU A 7 -29.52 30.50 8.57
CA LEU A 7 -28.06 30.71 8.68
C LEU A 7 -27.61 31.90 7.81
N GLY A 8 -27.01 32.92 8.44
CA GLY A 8 -26.40 34.06 7.74
C GLY A 8 -27.29 35.28 7.46
N LYS A 9 -28.50 35.38 8.03
CA LYS A 9 -29.35 36.59 7.97
C LYS A 9 -29.33 37.37 9.29
N LYS A 10 -29.42 38.71 9.23
CA LYS A 10 -29.60 39.58 10.41
C LYS A 10 -31.07 39.54 10.87
N CYS A 11 -31.29 39.24 12.15
CA CYS A 11 -32.59 39.33 12.82
C CYS A 11 -33.15 40.76 12.75
N PHE A 12 -34.45 40.92 12.47
CA PHE A 12 -35.04 42.21 12.09
C PHE A 12 -36.01 42.84 13.10
N GLU A 13 -36.14 42.33 14.33
CA GLU A 13 -36.54 43.11 15.51
C GLU A 13 -36.55 42.27 16.82
N ASP A 14 -36.43 42.97 17.96
CA ASP A 14 -36.23 42.49 19.34
C ASP A 14 -37.33 41.55 19.91
N SER A 15 -38.29 41.12 19.09
CA SER A 15 -39.43 40.29 19.51
C SER A 15 -39.19 38.79 19.42
N ASP A 16 -38.28 38.33 18.53
CA ASP A 16 -38.18 36.91 18.20
C ASP A 16 -37.01 36.17 18.89
N CYS A 17 -35.98 36.89 19.35
CA CYS A 17 -35.03 36.39 20.34
C CYS A 17 -34.64 37.56 21.25
N ALA A 18 -35.40 37.84 22.32
CA ALA A 18 -35.18 38.98 23.21
C ALA A 18 -33.81 38.99 23.94
N SER A 19 -32.93 38.02 23.68
CA SER A 19 -31.56 37.93 24.23
C SER A 19 -30.56 37.10 23.39
N GLY A 20 -30.86 36.69 22.14
CA GLY A 20 -30.24 35.49 21.58
C GLY A 20 -29.88 35.46 20.09
N LEU A 21 -28.74 34.84 19.77
CA LEU A 21 -28.28 34.55 18.41
C LEU A 21 -29.05 33.34 17.83
N CYS A 22 -28.94 33.10 16.52
CA CYS A 22 -29.42 31.87 15.90
C CYS A 22 -28.41 30.74 16.16
N GLY A 23 -28.79 29.73 16.94
CA GLY A 23 -27.97 28.55 17.19
C GLY A 23 -28.13 27.46 16.12
N PRO A 24 -27.48 26.29 16.32
CA PRO A 24 -27.67 25.11 15.48
C PRO A 24 -29.16 24.77 15.33
N ASN A 25 -29.55 24.26 14.16
CA ASN A 25 -30.94 23.90 13.83
C ASN A 25 -31.98 25.04 13.90
N GLY A 26 -31.54 26.31 13.89
CA GLY A 26 -32.43 27.46 13.80
C GLY A 26 -33.14 27.84 15.11
N LYS A 27 -32.70 27.29 16.25
CA LYS A 27 -33.21 27.65 17.59
C LYS A 27 -32.65 29.00 18.04
N CYS A 28 -33.47 29.81 18.73
CA CYS A 28 -32.96 30.96 19.48
C CYS A 28 -32.17 30.44 20.67
N VAL A 29 -30.88 30.80 20.75
CA VAL A 29 -30.01 30.45 21.86
C VAL A 29 -29.60 31.71 22.60
N LYS A 30 -29.35 31.62 23.91
CA LYS A 30 -28.92 32.77 24.70
C LYS A 30 -27.60 33.28 24.11
N LYS A 31 -27.40 34.60 24.03
CA LYS A 31 -26.11 35.13 23.60
C LYS A 31 -25.00 34.66 24.56
N GLY A 32 -24.01 33.93 24.05
CA GLY A 32 -22.90 33.37 24.83
C GLY A 32 -23.11 31.96 25.35
N ASP A 33 -24.01 31.19 24.73
CA ASP A 33 -24.34 29.78 25.02
C ASP A 33 -24.99 29.24 23.73
N MET A 34 -24.17 28.75 22.81
CA MET A 34 -24.48 28.54 21.40
C MET A 34 -25.29 27.28 21.14
N ASP A 35 -25.16 26.27 21.97
CA ASP A 35 -25.89 25.00 21.88
C ASP A 35 -27.05 24.89 22.89
N ALA A 36 -27.16 25.85 23.82
CA ALA A 36 -28.19 25.94 24.85
C ALA A 36 -28.17 24.80 25.87
N ASP A 37 -27.00 24.25 26.19
CA ASP A 37 -26.83 23.19 27.20
C ASP A 37 -26.80 23.74 28.66
N GLY A 38 -26.59 25.06 28.80
CA GLY A 38 -26.55 25.79 30.06
C GLY A 38 -25.15 26.18 30.53
N VAL A 39 -24.10 25.86 29.76
CA VAL A 39 -22.71 26.27 29.95
C VAL A 39 -22.42 27.45 29.00
N PRO A 40 -21.78 28.55 29.46
CA PRO A 40 -21.43 29.65 28.57
C PRO A 40 -20.31 29.26 27.60
N ASP A 41 -20.35 29.73 26.34
CA ASP A 41 -19.34 29.43 25.28
C ASP A 41 -17.88 29.61 25.71
N GLU A 42 -17.61 30.49 26.68
CA GLU A 42 -16.26 30.79 27.18
C GLU A 42 -15.75 29.79 28.23
N ASP A 43 -16.66 29.02 28.83
CA ASP A 43 -16.43 27.99 29.84
C ASP A 43 -16.88 26.60 29.33
N ASP A 44 -17.20 26.47 28.04
CA ASP A 44 -17.78 25.28 27.40
C ASP A 44 -16.70 24.51 26.60
N ASN A 45 -16.46 23.25 26.96
CA ASN A 45 -15.51 22.38 26.26
C ASN A 45 -16.07 21.80 24.93
N CYS A 46 -17.37 21.97 24.66
CA CYS A 46 -18.00 21.69 23.37
C CYS A 46 -19.00 22.79 22.95
N PRO A 47 -18.54 24.00 22.56
CA PRO A 47 -19.41 25.16 22.33
C PRO A 47 -20.53 25.01 21.28
N LEU A 48 -20.56 23.92 20.53
CA LEU A 48 -21.54 23.66 19.47
C LEU A 48 -22.37 22.39 19.71
N ASP A 49 -22.00 21.56 20.68
CA ASP A 49 -22.51 20.22 20.90
C ASP A 49 -22.90 20.03 22.37
N ALA A 50 -24.21 20.15 22.63
CA ALA A 50 -24.76 20.25 23.97
C ALA A 50 -24.33 19.13 24.92
N ASN A 51 -23.54 19.48 25.95
CA ASN A 51 -22.95 18.55 26.91
C ASN A 51 -22.86 19.16 28.31
N LYS A 52 -24.03 19.36 28.93
CA LYS A 52 -24.16 20.04 30.24
C LYS A 52 -23.27 19.48 31.37
N ASN A 53 -22.88 18.22 31.31
CA ASN A 53 -21.98 17.57 32.27
C ASN A 53 -20.51 18.00 32.09
N GLN A 54 -20.13 18.53 30.93
CA GLN A 54 -18.78 18.96 30.57
C GLN A 54 -17.78 17.83 30.86
N ALA A 55 -18.17 16.61 30.48
CA ALA A 55 -17.28 15.46 30.58
C ALA A 55 -16.16 15.63 29.53
N ASP A 56 -14.99 15.11 29.90
CA ASP A 56 -13.67 15.33 29.32
C ASP A 56 -12.80 14.25 29.97
N VAL A 57 -12.86 13.03 29.43
CA VAL A 57 -12.28 11.84 30.08
C VAL A 57 -10.75 11.90 30.14
N ASP A 58 -10.13 12.45 29.11
CA ASP A 58 -8.68 12.55 28.97
C ASP A 58 -8.08 13.89 29.45
N ASP A 59 -8.92 14.83 29.88
CA ASP A 59 -8.56 16.18 30.34
C ASP A 59 -7.78 17.00 29.27
N ASP A 60 -8.06 16.80 27.98
CA ASP A 60 -7.39 17.53 26.88
C ASP A 60 -8.01 18.93 26.61
N GLY A 61 -9.22 19.15 27.13
CA GLY A 61 -9.98 20.39 27.02
C GLY A 61 -11.02 20.40 25.89
N ILE A 62 -11.16 19.32 25.13
CA ILE A 62 -12.26 19.01 24.23
C ILE A 62 -13.19 18.06 24.99
N GLY A 63 -14.49 18.38 25.04
CA GLY A 63 -15.43 17.52 25.78
C GLY A 63 -15.80 16.26 25.00
N ASP A 64 -16.20 15.20 25.72
CA ASP A 64 -16.56 13.90 25.12
C ASP A 64 -17.68 13.99 24.05
N ALA A 65 -18.49 15.06 24.08
CA ALA A 65 -19.56 15.25 23.10
C ALA A 65 -19.07 15.74 21.72
N CYS A 66 -17.85 16.25 21.66
CA CYS A 66 -17.24 16.82 20.45
C CYS A 66 -15.80 16.35 20.21
N ASP A 67 -15.24 15.52 21.10
CA ASP A 67 -14.08 14.69 20.81
C ASP A 67 -14.47 13.49 19.93
N LYS A 68 -13.46 12.89 19.31
CA LYS A 68 -13.56 11.68 18.51
C LYS A 68 -12.86 10.49 19.14
N ASP A 69 -12.05 10.72 20.16
CA ASP A 69 -11.21 9.77 20.87
C ASP A 69 -11.15 10.25 22.33
N ASN A 70 -12.21 9.96 23.10
CA ASN A 70 -12.45 10.59 24.41
C ASN A 70 -11.41 10.21 25.48
N ASP A 71 -10.75 9.06 25.34
CA ASP A 71 -9.74 8.60 26.29
C ASP A 71 -8.30 8.68 25.75
N ASN A 72 -8.14 9.17 24.52
CA ASN A 72 -6.88 9.49 23.86
C ASN A 72 -5.96 8.26 23.68
N ASP A 73 -6.56 7.07 23.51
CA ASP A 73 -5.86 5.81 23.26
C ASP A 73 -5.52 5.56 21.77
N ARG A 74 -5.98 6.48 20.89
CA ARG A 74 -5.81 6.50 19.43
C ARG A 74 -6.73 5.57 18.66
N ILE A 75 -7.80 5.11 19.27
CA ILE A 75 -8.91 4.46 18.60
C ILE A 75 -10.07 5.46 18.57
N ASP A 76 -10.71 5.64 17.41
CA ASP A 76 -11.85 6.56 17.34
C ASP A 76 -13.05 5.95 18.08
N ASP A 77 -13.77 6.72 18.92
CA ASP A 77 -14.99 6.34 19.66
C ASP A 77 -15.99 5.54 18.83
N SER A 78 -16.12 5.91 17.55
CA SER A 78 -17.07 5.27 16.64
C SER A 78 -16.72 3.81 16.36
N TRP A 79 -15.44 3.50 16.30
CA TRP A 79 -14.94 2.14 16.10
C TRP A 79 -15.04 1.34 17.40
N GLU A 80 -14.68 1.94 18.52
CA GLU A 80 -14.83 1.31 19.84
C GLU A 80 -16.28 0.89 20.10
N LEU A 81 -17.23 1.80 19.86
CA LEU A 81 -18.67 1.51 19.98
C LEU A 81 -19.16 0.45 18.98
N GLU A 82 -18.56 0.36 17.79
CA GLU A 82 -18.90 -0.65 16.78
C GLU A 82 -18.52 -2.05 17.26
N TYR A 83 -17.34 -2.18 17.86
CA TYR A 83 -16.80 -3.45 18.35
C TYR A 83 -17.14 -3.74 19.82
N GLY A 84 -17.66 -2.76 20.56
CA GLY A 84 -18.06 -2.92 21.96
C GLY A 84 -16.91 -2.76 22.96
N LEU A 85 -15.89 -2.00 22.58
CA LEU A 85 -14.89 -1.41 23.48
C LEU A 85 -15.50 -0.21 24.23
N ASP A 86 -14.77 0.32 25.20
CA ASP A 86 -15.19 1.38 26.10
C ASP A 86 -14.44 2.70 25.80
N PRO A 87 -15.08 3.68 25.13
CA PRO A 87 -14.46 4.97 24.81
C PRO A 87 -14.02 5.82 26.00
N GLU A 88 -14.24 5.35 27.23
CA GLU A 88 -13.79 6.01 28.45
C GLU A 88 -12.67 5.21 29.18
N ASP A 89 -12.18 4.09 28.62
CA ASP A 89 -11.12 3.25 29.21
C ASP A 89 -9.92 3.05 28.26
N PRO A 90 -8.86 3.86 28.39
CA PRO A 90 -7.74 3.85 27.45
C PRO A 90 -6.84 2.61 27.57
N ASN A 91 -7.14 1.71 28.50
CA ASN A 91 -6.40 0.46 28.66
C ASN A 91 -6.91 -0.62 27.71
N ASP A 92 -8.12 -0.49 27.19
CA ASP A 92 -8.69 -1.52 26.33
C ASP A 92 -8.06 -1.54 24.93
N ALA A 93 -7.48 -0.42 24.46
CA ALA A 93 -6.58 -0.40 23.29
C ALA A 93 -5.42 -1.40 23.35
N GLU A 94 -4.93 -1.71 24.56
CA GLU A 94 -3.84 -2.67 24.78
C GLU A 94 -4.34 -4.11 25.01
N GLU A 95 -5.65 -4.34 25.03
CA GLU A 95 -6.22 -5.69 25.12
C GLU A 95 -6.15 -6.44 23.79
N ASP A 96 -6.21 -7.76 23.89
CA ASP A 96 -6.16 -8.73 22.78
C ASP A 96 -7.31 -9.73 23.01
N PRO A 97 -8.56 -9.38 22.66
CA PRO A 97 -9.74 -10.14 23.08
C PRO A 97 -9.88 -11.52 22.44
N ASP A 98 -9.29 -11.74 21.27
CA ASP A 98 -9.29 -13.02 20.56
C ASP A 98 -7.99 -13.83 20.73
N ASP A 99 -6.99 -13.30 21.45
CA ASP A 99 -5.72 -13.95 21.78
C ASP A 99 -4.87 -14.32 20.54
N ASP A 100 -5.02 -13.59 19.43
CA ASP A 100 -4.28 -13.84 18.17
C ASP A 100 -2.86 -13.21 18.19
N GLY A 101 -2.63 -12.23 19.07
CA GLY A 101 -1.39 -11.49 19.25
C GLY A 101 -1.36 -10.08 18.64
N LEU A 102 -2.46 -9.58 18.08
CA LEU A 102 -2.66 -8.21 17.58
C LEU A 102 -3.63 -7.48 18.51
N ILE A 103 -3.12 -6.51 19.28
CA ILE A 103 -3.95 -5.74 20.22
C ILE A 103 -4.95 -4.82 19.49
N ASN A 104 -6.02 -4.42 20.17
CA ASN A 104 -7.11 -3.56 19.65
C ASN A 104 -6.63 -2.32 18.91
N HIS A 105 -5.62 -1.61 19.43
CA HIS A 105 -5.05 -0.44 18.73
C HIS A 105 -4.49 -0.81 17.34
N TYR A 106 -3.84 -1.96 17.21
CA TYR A 106 -3.32 -2.42 15.93
C TYR A 106 -4.43 -3.00 15.04
N GLU A 107 -5.40 -3.69 15.61
CA GLU A 107 -6.62 -4.12 14.90
C GLU A 107 -7.30 -2.93 14.20
N PHE A 108 -7.48 -1.82 14.91
CA PHE A 108 -8.00 -0.57 14.35
C PHE A 108 -7.14 -0.04 13.18
N VAL A 109 -5.81 -0.07 13.33
CA VAL A 109 -4.87 0.41 12.30
C VAL A 109 -4.89 -0.46 11.05
N TYR A 110 -5.01 -1.77 11.20
CA TYR A 110 -5.05 -2.73 10.08
C TYR A 110 -6.47 -2.94 9.53
N GLY A 111 -7.49 -2.49 10.25
CA GLY A 111 -8.89 -2.63 9.86
C GLY A 111 -9.43 -4.04 10.01
N THR A 112 -8.79 -4.84 10.86
CA THR A 112 -9.17 -6.21 11.23
C THR A 112 -10.20 -6.20 12.37
N ASN A 113 -10.70 -7.37 12.73
CA ASN A 113 -11.73 -7.53 13.74
C ASN A 113 -11.12 -7.98 15.08
N PRO A 114 -11.16 -7.17 16.16
CA PRO A 114 -10.55 -7.47 17.46
C PRO A 114 -11.13 -8.68 18.21
N PHE A 115 -12.14 -9.34 17.65
CA PHE A 115 -12.77 -10.53 18.22
C PHE A 115 -12.72 -11.74 17.28
N GLU A 116 -11.99 -11.67 16.18
CA GLU A 116 -11.81 -12.76 15.22
C GLU A 116 -10.33 -12.92 14.86
N GLU A 117 -9.71 -14.01 15.34
CA GLU A 117 -8.28 -14.30 15.08
C GLU A 117 -7.84 -14.24 13.60
N ASP A 118 -8.76 -14.34 12.63
CA ASP A 118 -8.51 -14.45 11.18
C ASP A 118 -9.65 -13.74 10.45
N THR A 119 -9.48 -12.45 10.18
CA THR A 119 -10.54 -11.56 9.67
C THR A 119 -11.01 -11.96 8.27
N ASP A 120 -10.11 -12.37 7.38
CA ASP A 120 -10.45 -12.73 6.01
C ASP A 120 -10.80 -14.21 5.80
N GLY A 121 -10.49 -15.05 6.78
CA GLY A 121 -10.84 -16.46 6.84
C GLY A 121 -9.98 -17.36 5.97
N ASP A 122 -8.75 -16.96 5.63
CA ASP A 122 -7.83 -17.75 4.79
C ASP A 122 -7.06 -18.85 5.57
N GLY A 123 -7.15 -18.82 6.90
CA GLY A 123 -6.50 -19.75 7.82
C GLY A 123 -5.18 -19.24 8.40
N HIS A 124 -4.85 -17.97 8.24
CA HIS A 124 -3.75 -17.27 8.89
C HIS A 124 -4.31 -16.20 9.83
N SER A 125 -3.69 -16.03 11.01
CA SER A 125 -4.18 -15.02 11.95
C SER A 125 -3.73 -13.62 11.54
N ASP A 126 -4.51 -12.61 11.88
CA ASP A 126 -4.25 -11.22 11.52
C ASP A 126 -2.85 -10.77 11.99
N ALA A 127 -2.49 -11.09 13.24
CA ALA A 127 -1.16 -10.84 13.79
C ALA A 127 -0.02 -11.47 12.95
N LYS A 128 -0.24 -12.68 12.45
CA LYS A 128 0.77 -13.43 11.69
C LYS A 128 0.94 -12.88 10.28
N GLU A 129 -0.13 -12.40 9.68
CA GLU A 129 -0.12 -11.76 8.37
C GLU A 129 0.61 -10.43 8.41
N VAL A 130 0.29 -9.61 9.41
CA VAL A 130 0.99 -8.36 9.69
C VAL A 130 2.49 -8.59 9.90
N ASP A 131 2.89 -9.57 10.74
CA ASP A 131 4.30 -9.93 10.97
C ASP A 131 5.03 -10.48 9.71
N LYS A 132 4.27 -10.95 8.72
CA LYS A 132 4.81 -11.50 7.47
C LYS A 132 4.63 -10.57 6.28
N GLU A 133 4.18 -9.34 6.51
CA GLU A 133 3.93 -8.32 5.50
C GLU A 133 2.93 -8.80 4.43
N SER A 134 1.95 -9.60 4.84
CA SER A 134 0.77 -9.91 4.03
C SER A 134 -0.44 -9.08 4.47
N ASP A 135 -1.56 -9.19 3.75
CA ASP A 135 -2.73 -8.31 3.93
C ASP A 135 -3.82 -9.10 4.65
N PRO A 136 -4.12 -8.82 5.93
CA PRO A 136 -5.07 -9.60 6.74
C PRO A 136 -6.54 -9.44 6.31
N LEU A 137 -6.81 -8.62 5.29
CA LEU A 137 -8.14 -8.39 4.74
C LEU A 137 -8.31 -9.00 3.33
N ASP A 138 -7.28 -9.66 2.80
CA ASP A 138 -7.29 -10.27 1.47
C ASP A 138 -6.92 -11.75 1.54
N PRO A 139 -7.90 -12.67 1.38
CA PRO A 139 -7.67 -14.10 1.59
C PRO A 139 -6.82 -14.76 0.49
N ASP A 140 -6.43 -14.01 -0.55
CA ASP A 140 -5.45 -14.43 -1.54
C ASP A 140 -4.00 -14.00 -1.18
N SER A 141 -3.85 -13.16 -0.16
CA SER A 141 -2.60 -12.57 0.33
C SER A 141 -2.00 -13.38 1.49
N THR A 142 -1.65 -14.64 1.24
CA THR A 142 -1.11 -15.48 2.33
C THR A 142 0.37 -15.18 2.68
N PRO A 143 0.78 -15.35 3.95
CA PRO A 143 2.18 -15.38 4.36
C PRO A 143 3.01 -16.40 3.57
N SER A 144 3.94 -15.91 2.76
CA SER A 144 4.82 -16.73 1.92
C SER A 144 5.70 -17.66 2.74
N GLY A 145 5.24 -18.89 3.00
CA GLY A 145 6.04 -19.92 3.64
C GLY A 145 7.30 -20.21 2.84
N GLY A 146 8.49 -20.03 3.42
CA GLY A 146 9.81 -20.23 2.79
C GLY A 146 10.09 -21.63 2.22
N PHE A 147 9.10 -22.52 2.20
CA PHE A 147 9.14 -23.84 1.56
C PHE A 147 9.43 -23.77 0.07
N GLY A 148 8.99 -22.72 -0.65
CA GLY A 148 9.34 -22.56 -2.07
C GLY A 148 10.86 -22.55 -2.27
N PHE A 149 11.59 -21.77 -1.48
CA PHE A 149 13.04 -21.69 -1.56
C PHE A 149 13.73 -22.97 -1.07
N ILE A 150 13.23 -23.60 -0.01
CA ILE A 150 13.80 -24.87 0.50
C ILE A 150 13.65 -25.98 -0.55
N LEU A 151 12.49 -26.06 -1.21
CA LEU A 151 12.20 -27.07 -2.23
C LEU A 151 13.04 -26.82 -3.50
N ILE A 152 13.24 -25.56 -3.89
CA ILE A 152 14.17 -25.17 -4.97
C ILE A 152 15.60 -25.56 -4.61
N ILE A 153 16.07 -25.27 -3.39
CA ILE A 153 17.42 -25.64 -2.94
C ILE A 153 17.59 -27.17 -2.93
N LEU A 154 16.59 -27.92 -2.45
CA LEU A 154 16.61 -29.38 -2.48
C LEU A 154 16.66 -29.94 -3.91
N ILE A 155 15.89 -29.36 -4.85
CA ILE A 155 15.95 -29.74 -6.26
C ILE A 155 17.34 -29.46 -6.84
N ILE A 156 17.92 -28.28 -6.57
CA ILE A 156 19.26 -27.92 -7.05
C ILE A 156 20.32 -28.87 -6.49
N LEU A 157 20.24 -29.23 -5.20
CA LEU A 157 21.16 -30.20 -4.59
C LEU A 157 21.04 -31.59 -5.23
N ILE A 158 19.82 -32.06 -5.48
CA ILE A 158 19.59 -33.35 -6.16
C ILE A 158 20.15 -33.32 -7.59
N LEU A 159 19.86 -32.25 -8.35
CA LEU A 159 20.39 -32.07 -9.70
C LEU A 159 21.92 -31.97 -9.71
N GLY A 160 22.51 -31.31 -8.71
CA GLY A 160 23.96 -31.23 -8.52
C GLY A 160 24.59 -32.60 -8.28
N VAL A 161 23.99 -33.42 -7.41
CA VAL A 161 24.44 -34.79 -7.14
C VAL A 161 24.32 -35.67 -8.38
N VAL A 162 23.16 -35.68 -9.04
CA VAL A 162 22.93 -36.46 -10.27
C VAL A 162 23.88 -36.01 -11.37
N GLY A 163 24.05 -34.71 -11.56
CA GLY A 163 24.99 -34.12 -12.52
C GLY A 163 26.45 -34.50 -12.23
N PHE A 164 26.87 -34.50 -10.97
CA PHE A 164 28.22 -34.90 -10.57
C PHE A 164 28.51 -36.37 -10.86
N PHE A 165 27.60 -37.27 -10.52
CA PHE A 165 27.74 -38.70 -10.80
C PHE A 165 27.63 -38.98 -12.31
N GLY A 166 26.71 -38.32 -13.01
CA GLY A 166 26.59 -38.39 -14.47
C GLY A 166 27.85 -37.91 -15.18
N TYR A 167 28.43 -36.79 -14.74
CA TYR A 167 29.70 -36.28 -15.25
C TYR A 167 30.87 -37.22 -14.97
N ARG A 168 30.96 -37.78 -13.75
CA ARG A 168 31.95 -38.81 -13.38
C ARG A 168 31.83 -40.03 -14.29
N TYR A 169 30.61 -40.51 -14.53
CA TYR A 169 30.34 -41.62 -15.43
C TYR A 169 30.73 -41.30 -16.88
N TYR A 170 30.27 -40.16 -17.41
CA TYR A 170 30.59 -39.69 -18.76
C TYR A 170 32.10 -39.52 -18.96
N LYS A 171 32.81 -38.91 -18.01
CA LYS A 171 34.26 -38.74 -18.05
C LYS A 171 35.00 -40.08 -18.04
N LYS A 172 34.54 -41.05 -17.25
CA LYS A 172 35.10 -42.41 -17.25
C LYS A 172 34.92 -43.07 -18.62
N THR A 173 33.73 -42.95 -19.21
CA THR A 173 33.42 -43.48 -20.55
C THR A 173 34.24 -42.81 -21.64
N LEU A 174 34.41 -41.49 -21.60
CA LEU A 174 35.27 -40.74 -22.53
C LEU A 174 36.73 -41.19 -22.47
N ASN A 175 37.27 -41.37 -21.26
CA ASN A 175 38.65 -41.83 -21.08
C ASN A 175 38.87 -43.29 -21.49
N SER A 176 37.78 -44.07 -21.59
CA SER A 176 37.80 -45.45 -22.10
C SER A 176 37.52 -45.56 -23.60
N LEU A 177 37.22 -44.46 -24.28
CA LEU A 177 37.04 -44.49 -25.73
C LEU A 177 38.40 -44.73 -26.39
N PRO A 178 38.48 -45.69 -27.33
CA PRO A 178 39.69 -45.88 -28.11
C PRO A 178 40.00 -44.57 -28.86
N PRO A 179 41.28 -44.22 -29.03
CA PRO A 179 41.65 -43.05 -29.81
C PRO A 179 40.98 -43.15 -31.19
N PRO A 180 40.48 -42.02 -31.74
CA PRO A 180 39.87 -42.03 -33.06
C PRO A 180 40.84 -42.71 -34.02
N LYS A 181 40.40 -43.79 -34.68
CA LYS A 181 41.20 -44.47 -35.69
C LYS A 181 41.63 -43.39 -36.67
N LYS A 182 42.95 -43.13 -36.77
CA LYS A 182 43.49 -42.37 -37.89
C LYS A 182 42.94 -43.06 -39.14
N GLN A 183 42.00 -42.44 -39.83
CA GLN A 183 41.67 -42.88 -41.17
C GLN A 183 42.95 -42.65 -41.96
N ALA A 184 43.71 -43.72 -42.15
CA ALA A 184 44.78 -43.75 -43.12
C ALA A 184 44.12 -43.37 -44.45
N GLN A 185 44.44 -42.18 -44.94
CA GLN A 185 44.16 -41.79 -46.31
C GLN A 185 44.68 -42.89 -47.21
N GLN A 186 43.80 -43.73 -47.73
CA GLN A 186 44.09 -44.48 -48.93
C GLN A 186 44.08 -43.44 -50.05
N ALA A 187 45.29 -43.01 -50.40
CA ALA A 187 45.57 -42.32 -51.66
C ALA A 187 45.24 -43.27 -52.81
N ALA A 188 43.98 -43.27 -53.24
CA ALA A 188 43.60 -43.70 -54.57
C ALA A 188 43.55 -42.45 -55.45
N ALA A 189 44.37 -42.46 -56.51
CA ALA A 189 44.57 -41.37 -57.43
C ALA A 189 43.23 -40.83 -57.99
N ARG A 190 42.98 -39.53 -57.75
CA ARG A 190 41.96 -38.74 -58.45
C ARG A 190 42.67 -37.48 -59.03
N PRO A 191 42.30 -37.02 -60.24
CA PRO A 191 43.16 -36.16 -61.05
C PRO A 191 43.50 -34.82 -60.41
N GLN A 192 44.72 -34.34 -60.71
CA GLN A 192 45.21 -33.00 -60.37
C GLN A 192 44.20 -31.91 -60.74
N PRO A 193 43.83 -30.99 -59.82
CA PRO A 193 43.11 -29.78 -60.18
C PRO A 193 44.06 -28.83 -60.94
N LYS A 194 43.58 -28.29 -62.06
CA LYS A 194 44.26 -27.27 -62.87
C LYS A 194 44.60 -26.03 -62.03
N LYS A 195 45.67 -25.31 -62.41
CA LYS A 195 46.14 -24.05 -61.82
C LYS A 195 44.99 -23.06 -61.51
N PRO A 196 45.10 -22.25 -60.43
CA PRO A 196 44.14 -21.19 -60.13
C PRO A 196 44.10 -20.16 -61.26
N GLN A 197 42.91 -19.86 -61.79
CA GLN A 197 42.66 -18.65 -62.56
C GLN A 197 42.32 -17.51 -61.58
N PRO A 198 42.70 -16.25 -61.90
CA PRO A 198 42.38 -15.10 -61.06
C PRO A 198 40.86 -14.86 -61.00
N PRO A 199 40.36 -14.26 -59.90
CA PRO A 199 38.93 -14.11 -59.66
C PRO A 199 38.25 -13.21 -60.70
N PRO A 200 37.12 -13.66 -61.29
CA PRO A 200 36.19 -12.77 -61.98
C PRO A 200 35.54 -11.79 -61.00
N GLN A 201 35.24 -10.59 -61.49
CA GLN A 201 34.92 -9.42 -60.69
C GLN A 201 33.55 -9.45 -60.01
N LEU A 202 33.52 -8.67 -58.93
CA LEU A 202 32.39 -8.29 -58.09
C LEU A 202 31.35 -7.48 -58.90
N SER A 203 30.36 -8.15 -59.49
CA SER A 203 29.11 -7.53 -59.91
C SER A 203 28.02 -8.59 -60.09
N GLU A 204 26.87 -8.33 -59.47
CA GLU A 204 25.55 -8.98 -59.56
C GLU A 204 25.08 -9.81 -58.35
N LEU A 205 23.99 -9.29 -57.78
CA LEU A 205 23.24 -9.62 -56.57
C LEU A 205 22.30 -10.85 -56.79
N PRO A 206 21.69 -11.48 -55.76
CA PRO A 206 20.48 -10.88 -55.19
C PRO A 206 20.34 -10.94 -53.66
N LEU A 207 19.83 -9.81 -53.19
CA LEU A 207 19.39 -9.42 -51.86
C LEU A 207 18.16 -10.23 -51.40
N ALA A 208 18.34 -11.48 -50.98
CA ALA A 208 17.22 -12.33 -50.53
C ALA A 208 17.36 -12.93 -49.13
N SER A 209 18.52 -12.85 -48.44
CA SER A 209 18.66 -13.44 -47.10
C SER A 209 18.40 -12.46 -45.94
N HIS A 210 18.62 -11.16 -46.13
CA HIS A 210 18.37 -10.16 -45.08
C HIS A 210 16.87 -9.89 -44.86
N LYS A 211 16.07 -9.88 -45.93
CA LYS A 211 14.61 -9.66 -45.81
C LYS A 211 13.90 -10.78 -45.03
N VAL A 212 14.42 -12.01 -45.08
CA VAL A 212 13.83 -13.15 -44.34
C VAL A 212 14.05 -13.04 -42.83
N PHE A 213 15.14 -12.40 -42.40
CA PHE A 213 15.43 -12.19 -40.98
C PHE A 213 14.62 -11.01 -40.41
N GLU A 214 14.54 -9.90 -41.16
CA GLU A 214 13.72 -8.75 -40.78
C GLU A 214 12.21 -9.09 -40.75
N GLN A 215 11.73 -9.94 -41.66
CA GLN A 215 10.34 -10.41 -41.65
C GLN A 215 10.01 -11.22 -40.39
N LYS A 216 10.92 -12.11 -39.96
CA LYS A 216 10.69 -12.95 -38.77
C LYS A 216 10.71 -12.17 -37.46
N GLU A 217 11.48 -11.09 -37.36
CA GLU A 217 11.44 -10.22 -36.18
C GLU A 217 10.17 -9.36 -36.16
N ALA A 218 9.69 -8.89 -37.31
CA ALA A 218 8.42 -8.17 -37.42
C ALA A 218 7.22 -9.07 -37.08
N ASP A 219 7.19 -10.31 -37.58
CA ASP A 219 6.12 -11.27 -37.31
C ASP A 219 6.05 -11.63 -35.81
N LYS A 220 7.22 -11.80 -35.16
CA LYS A 220 7.29 -12.13 -33.73
C LYS A 220 6.91 -10.96 -32.82
N LYS A 221 7.19 -9.72 -33.25
CA LYS A 221 6.77 -8.51 -32.55
C LYS A 221 5.27 -8.28 -32.67
N ALA A 222 4.69 -8.52 -33.86
CA ALA A 222 3.25 -8.40 -34.09
C ALA A 222 2.43 -9.46 -33.33
N ASP A 223 2.95 -10.68 -33.18
CA ASP A 223 2.28 -11.71 -32.37
C ASP A 223 2.35 -11.41 -30.86
N MET A 224 3.43 -10.78 -30.39
CA MET A 224 3.54 -10.37 -28.98
C MET A 224 2.65 -9.16 -28.64
N GLU A 225 2.46 -8.25 -29.59
CA GLU A 225 1.55 -7.09 -29.46
C GLU A 225 0.07 -7.54 -29.45
N LYS A 226 -0.30 -8.55 -30.26
CA LYS A 226 -1.64 -9.17 -30.19
C LYS A 226 -1.94 -9.86 -28.85
N VAL A 227 -0.94 -10.46 -28.21
CA VAL A 227 -1.10 -11.08 -26.89
C VAL A 227 -1.33 -10.01 -25.81
N PHE A 228 -0.66 -8.86 -25.93
CA PHE A 228 -0.83 -7.73 -25.01
C PHE A 228 -2.19 -7.03 -25.21
N ASP A 229 -2.65 -6.87 -26.46
CA ASP A 229 -3.97 -6.32 -26.77
C ASP A 229 -5.12 -7.26 -26.41
N ALA A 230 -4.91 -8.58 -26.48
CA ALA A 230 -5.88 -9.57 -26.00
C ALA A 230 -6.04 -9.59 -24.47
N PHE A 231 -5.04 -9.10 -23.73
CA PHE A 231 -5.12 -8.91 -22.28
C PHE A 231 -5.85 -7.61 -21.90
N ASN A 232 -5.83 -6.60 -22.79
CA ASN A 232 -6.42 -5.28 -22.54
C ASN A 232 -7.76 -5.04 -23.24
N THR A 233 -8.27 -5.99 -24.03
CA THR A 233 -9.55 -5.83 -24.71
C THR A 233 -10.46 -7.04 -24.49
N GLU A 234 -11.52 -6.75 -23.74
CA GLU A 234 -12.82 -7.42 -23.64
C GLU A 234 -13.07 -8.49 -22.54
N ASN A 235 -13.93 -8.05 -21.61
CA ASN A 235 -15.11 -8.74 -21.08
C ASN A 235 -15.00 -9.43 -19.71
N THR A 236 -14.81 -8.64 -18.67
CA THR A 236 -15.21 -8.93 -17.28
C THR A 236 -16.73 -8.79 -17.02
N GLU A 237 -17.58 -8.59 -18.03
CA GLU A 237 -19.03 -8.34 -17.84
C GLU A 237 -19.98 -9.52 -18.21
N LYS A 238 -19.49 -10.73 -18.46
CA LYS A 238 -20.39 -11.86 -18.85
C LYS A 238 -20.26 -13.17 -18.10
N LEU A 239 -19.56 -13.20 -16.96
CA LEU A 239 -19.44 -14.42 -16.12
C LEU A 239 -20.04 -14.30 -14.72
N PHE A 240 -20.35 -13.09 -14.23
CA PHE A 240 -20.99 -12.90 -12.93
C PHE A 240 -22.33 -12.19 -13.12
N GLY A 241 -23.40 -12.97 -12.94
CA GLY A 241 -24.76 -12.48 -12.90
C GLY A 241 -24.93 -11.44 -11.79
N SER A 242 -25.73 -10.43 -12.11
CA SER A 242 -26.17 -9.32 -11.27
C SER A 242 -26.33 -9.66 -9.77
N LYS A 243 -25.52 -9.04 -8.92
CA LYS A 243 -25.83 -8.74 -7.51
C LYS A 243 -25.79 -7.21 -7.36
N PRO A 244 -26.77 -6.57 -6.67
CA PRO A 244 -26.93 -5.12 -6.68
C PRO A 244 -25.75 -4.40 -5.99
N PRO A 245 -25.43 -3.15 -6.39
CA PRO A 245 -24.23 -2.47 -5.95
C PRO A 245 -24.31 -2.10 -4.46
N ALA A 246 -23.34 -2.59 -3.68
CA ALA A 246 -22.92 -1.91 -2.47
C ALA A 246 -22.40 -0.53 -2.89
N GLN A 247 -22.96 0.52 -2.28
CA GLN A 247 -22.54 1.88 -2.53
C GLN A 247 -21.11 2.03 -2.00
N LYS A 248 -20.16 2.35 -2.89
CA LYS A 248 -18.84 2.81 -2.46
C LYS A 248 -19.00 4.09 -1.64
N PRO A 249 -18.45 4.21 -0.42
CA PRO A 249 -18.22 5.54 0.14
C PRO A 249 -17.33 6.32 -0.83
N LYS A 250 -17.64 7.61 -0.98
CA LYS A 250 -16.92 8.54 -1.85
C LYS A 250 -15.45 8.61 -1.44
N PRO A 251 -14.52 8.85 -2.38
CA PRO A 251 -13.15 9.18 -2.04
C PRO A 251 -13.16 10.51 -1.30
N THR A 252 -12.98 10.48 0.02
CA THR A 252 -12.53 11.64 0.77
C THR A 252 -11.03 11.75 0.58
N ASP A 253 -10.58 12.95 0.28
CA ASP A 253 -9.21 13.29 -0.08
C ASP A 253 -8.22 12.75 0.97
N ASN A 254 -7.49 11.69 0.62
CA ASN A 254 -6.45 11.14 1.47
C ASN A 254 -5.33 12.18 1.63
N LEU A 255 -5.13 12.59 2.89
CA LEU A 255 -4.10 13.53 3.33
C LEU A 255 -2.66 13.05 3.01
N PHE A 256 -2.50 11.77 2.66
CA PHE A 256 -1.23 11.15 2.27
C PHE A 256 -0.69 11.60 0.91
N ASP A 257 -1.52 12.11 -0.01
CA ASP A 257 -1.05 12.58 -1.32
C ASP A 257 -0.39 13.98 -1.27
N LYS A 258 -0.44 14.69 -0.13
CA LYS A 258 0.18 16.03 0.02
C LYS A 258 1.62 16.01 0.51
N PHE A 259 2.17 14.87 0.91
CA PHE A 259 3.55 14.81 1.43
C PHE A 259 4.61 14.47 0.37
N ALA A 260 4.22 14.21 -0.88
CA ALA A 260 5.15 13.79 -1.94
C ALA A 260 6.01 14.92 -2.55
N GLU A 261 5.86 16.20 -2.14
CA GLU A 261 6.62 17.33 -2.71
C GLU A 261 7.52 18.08 -1.72
N ILE A 262 7.93 17.46 -0.60
CA ILE A 262 8.97 18.04 0.24
C ILE A 262 10.33 17.48 -0.22
N PRO A 263 11.25 18.30 -0.76
CA PRO A 263 12.59 17.80 -1.10
C PRO A 263 13.29 17.39 0.20
N LEU A 264 13.59 16.10 0.33
CA LEU A 264 14.40 15.56 1.42
C LEU A 264 15.79 16.23 1.36
N LYS A 265 16.02 17.21 2.23
CA LYS A 265 17.35 17.77 2.48
C LYS A 265 18.24 16.64 3.01
N SER A 266 19.46 16.56 2.51
CA SER A 266 20.44 15.59 3.02
C SER A 266 20.66 15.81 4.53
N GLY A 267 20.98 14.75 5.28
CA GLY A 267 21.20 14.85 6.73
C GLY A 267 22.24 15.91 7.12
N ASP A 268 23.23 16.15 6.24
CA ASP A 268 24.24 17.19 6.40
C ASP A 268 23.67 18.62 6.25
N GLU A 269 22.68 18.82 5.37
CA GLU A 269 21.98 20.12 5.23
C GLU A 269 21.10 20.44 6.43
N VAL A 270 20.37 19.44 6.95
CA VAL A 270 19.53 19.60 8.14
C VAL A 270 20.38 19.97 9.36
N PHE A 271 21.55 19.35 9.49
CA PHE A 271 22.47 19.61 10.60
C PHE A 271 23.07 21.01 10.56
N GLU A 272 23.44 21.51 9.38
CA GLU A 272 24.00 22.87 9.23
C GLU A 272 22.93 23.96 9.37
N GLU A 273 21.67 23.68 9.01
CA GLU A 273 20.55 24.59 9.25
C GLU A 273 20.19 24.67 10.74
N LEU A 274 20.19 23.53 11.45
CA LEU A 274 19.98 23.47 12.89
C LEU A 274 21.05 24.25 13.67
N LYS A 275 22.33 24.11 13.31
CA LYS A 275 23.42 24.88 13.92
C LYS A 275 23.24 26.38 13.76
N ARG A 276 22.81 26.83 12.58
CA ARG A 276 22.60 28.25 12.29
C ARG A 276 21.48 28.84 13.14
N ASN A 277 20.40 28.08 13.32
CA ASN A 277 19.25 28.51 14.13
C ASN A 277 19.61 28.59 15.62
N ILE A 278 20.41 27.64 16.13
CA ILE A 278 20.91 27.68 17.51
C ILE A 278 21.82 28.90 17.74
N GLU A 279 22.72 29.21 16.81
CA GLU A 279 23.58 30.39 16.91
C GLU A 279 22.80 31.72 16.84
N GLU A 280 21.72 31.80 16.07
CA GLU A 280 20.86 32.99 16.05
C GLU A 280 20.09 33.17 17.35
N GLU A 281 19.54 32.09 17.92
CA GLU A 281 18.86 32.11 19.22
C GLU A 281 19.81 32.53 20.35
N GLU A 282 21.06 32.06 20.34
CA GLU A 282 22.06 32.49 21.33
C GLU A 282 22.45 33.97 21.17
N LYS A 283 22.55 34.48 19.93
CA LYS A 283 22.79 35.90 19.65
C LYS A 283 21.61 36.77 20.13
N LEU A 284 20.38 36.31 19.94
CA LEU A 284 19.18 37.00 20.42
C LEU A 284 19.09 36.98 21.95
N ARG A 285 19.43 35.85 22.58
CA ARG A 285 19.47 35.71 24.04
C ARG A 285 20.52 36.63 24.67
N ASN A 286 21.70 36.78 24.05
CA ASN A 286 22.74 37.68 24.53
C ASN A 286 22.45 39.16 24.29
N LYS A 287 21.60 39.52 23.32
CA LYS A 287 21.09 40.90 23.16
C LYS A 287 20.01 41.29 24.16
N ARG A 288 19.36 40.31 24.81
CA ARG A 288 18.31 40.51 25.82
C ARG A 288 18.86 40.62 27.26
N LYS A 289 20.16 40.46 27.45
CA LYS A 289 20.89 40.69 28.71
C LYS A 289 21.66 42.01 28.64
#